data_AF-A0AA44HZC3-F1
#
_entry.id   AF-A0AA44HZC3-F1
#
_cell.length_a   1.000
_cell.length_b   1.000
_cell.length_c   1.000
_cell.angle_alpha   90.00
_cell.angle_beta   90.00
_cell.angle_gamma   90.00
#
_symmetry.space_group_name_H-M   'P 1'
#
loop_
_entity.id
_entity.type
_entity.pdbx_description
1 polymer ?
#
loop_
_entity_poly.entity_id
_entity_poly.type
_entity_poly.pdbx_seq_one_letter_code
_entity_poly.pdbx_strand_id
1 'polypeptide(L)'
;MKTPTSFNRLMFIPLVLFLLLVVAFLVQLTRNANGEDPTMLESALIGQPVPTFKLESLDQPGKTFDQAVLHDGKPMLLNVWATWCPTCRAEHQYLNKLAAQGIRVVGLNYKDDRTKAVQWLNALGNPYALSLYDGDGMLGLDLGVYGAPETFLIDGQGIIRYRHAGDLNDRVWLQEILPLYKKYQGGA
;
A
#
# COMPACT_ATOMS: atom_id res chain seq x y z
N MET A 1 13.37 -64.38 37.63
CA MET A 1 13.06 -64.20 36.20
C MET A 1 12.15 -62.99 36.06
N LYS A 2 12.68 -61.81 35.71
CA LYS A 2 11.92 -60.62 35.25
C LYS A 2 12.90 -59.74 34.46
N THR A 3 12.56 -59.51 33.19
CA THR A 3 13.34 -58.83 32.16
C THR A 3 13.47 -57.32 32.42
N PRO A 4 14.57 -56.67 31.98
CA PRO A 4 14.70 -55.23 32.07
C PRO A 4 13.76 -54.57 31.05
N THR A 5 12.92 -53.65 31.51
CA THR A 5 12.08 -52.80 30.67
C THR A 5 12.97 -51.91 29.82
N SER A 6 13.14 -52.25 28.55
CA SER A 6 13.80 -51.40 27.55
C SER A 6 12.98 -50.11 27.42
N PHE A 7 13.53 -49.00 27.92
CA PHE A 7 12.95 -47.67 27.80
C PHE A 7 12.81 -47.32 26.31
N ASN A 8 11.58 -47.41 25.78
CA ASN A 8 11.35 -47.31 24.35
C ASN A 8 11.46 -45.84 23.92
N ARG A 9 12.62 -45.44 23.38
CA ARG A 9 12.91 -44.07 22.93
C ARG A 9 11.86 -43.51 21.96
N LEU A 10 11.07 -44.39 21.32
CA LEU A 10 9.91 -44.03 20.50
C LEU A 10 8.84 -43.20 21.24
N MET A 11 8.72 -43.32 22.57
CA MET A 11 7.68 -42.60 23.33
C MET A 11 7.93 -41.08 23.39
N PHE A 12 9.17 -40.62 23.17
CA PHE A 12 9.53 -39.20 23.17
C PHE A 12 9.44 -38.54 21.80
N ILE A 13 9.19 -39.32 20.73
CA ILE A 13 9.08 -38.80 19.36
C ILE A 13 7.99 -37.71 19.26
N PRO A 14 6.76 -37.89 19.81
CA PRO A 14 5.74 -36.85 19.74
C PRO A 14 6.16 -35.56 20.46
N LEU A 15 6.85 -35.67 21.59
CA LEU A 15 7.34 -34.52 22.34
C LEU A 15 8.44 -33.77 21.59
N VAL A 16 9.38 -34.49 20.98
CA VAL A 16 10.44 -33.89 20.16
C VAL A 16 9.84 -33.18 18.94
N LEU A 17 8.87 -33.80 18.25
CA LEU A 17 8.16 -33.17 17.13
C LEU A 17 7.41 -31.91 17.56
N PHE A 18 6.70 -31.95 18.70
CA PHE A 18 6.01 -30.79 19.23
C PHE A 18 6.98 -29.64 19.54
N LEU A 19 8.11 -29.94 20.21
CA LEU A 19 9.12 -28.93 20.54
C LEU A 19 9.76 -28.32 19.29
N LEU A 20 10.04 -29.12 18.25
CA LEU A 20 10.53 -28.61 16.97
C LEU A 20 9.53 -27.66 16.32
N LEU A 21 8.24 -27.99 16.39
CA LEU A 21 7.16 -27.18 15.83
C LEU A 21 6.99 -25.86 16.60
N VAL A 22 7.08 -25.89 17.94
CA VAL A 22 7.08 -24.69 18.79
C VAL A 22 8.27 -23.78 18.48
N VAL A 23 9.48 -24.34 18.34
CA VAL A 23 10.67 -23.56 17.97
C VAL A 23 10.48 -22.93 16.58
N ALA A 24 9.98 -23.68 15.60
CA ALA A 24 9.69 -23.16 14.27
C ALA A 24 8.70 -21.99 14.31
N PHE A 25 7.61 -22.11 15.08
CA PHE A 25 6.65 -21.02 15.25
C PHE A 25 7.23 -19.81 15.97
N LEU A 26 8.05 -19.99 17.02
CA LEU A 26 8.68 -18.88 17.72
C LEU A 26 9.69 -18.14 16.84
N VAL A 27 10.45 -18.87 16.02
CA VAL A 27 11.34 -18.26 15.01
C VAL A 27 10.53 -17.50 13.96
N GLN A 28 9.42 -18.06 13.49
CA GLN A 28 8.57 -17.37 12.52
C GLN A 28 7.90 -16.12 13.11
N LEU A 29 7.42 -16.18 14.36
CA LEU A 29 6.82 -15.04 15.05
C LEU A 29 7.83 -13.92 15.29
N THR A 30 9.06 -14.25 15.68
CA THR A 30 10.12 -13.24 15.87
C THR A 30 10.55 -12.62 14.54
N ARG A 31 10.59 -13.38 13.44
CA ARG A 31 10.82 -12.84 12.09
C ARG A 31 9.73 -11.88 11.63
N ASN A 32 8.46 -12.28 11.75
CA ASN A 32 7.33 -11.42 11.39
C ASN A 32 7.30 -10.14 12.25
N ALA A 33 7.58 -10.24 13.55
CA ALA A 33 7.65 -9.09 14.45
C ALA A 33 8.80 -8.13 14.12
N ASN A 34 9.87 -8.62 13.48
CA ASN A 34 11.02 -7.83 13.04
C ASN A 34 10.83 -7.19 11.64
N GLY A 35 9.64 -7.27 11.04
CA GLY A 35 9.31 -6.56 9.81
C GLY A 35 9.58 -7.30 8.50
N GLU A 36 9.97 -8.59 8.57
CA GLU A 36 9.81 -9.50 7.42
C GLU A 36 8.33 -9.89 7.37
N ASP A 37 7.48 -8.99 6.89
CA ASP A 37 6.05 -9.24 6.79
C ASP A 37 5.76 -10.03 5.50
N PRO A 38 5.47 -11.35 5.56
CA PRO A 38 5.13 -12.13 4.38
C PRO A 38 3.80 -11.69 3.73
N THR A 39 3.09 -10.72 4.32
CA THR A 39 1.91 -10.08 3.72
C THR A 39 2.25 -8.88 2.84
N MET A 40 3.52 -8.48 2.76
CA MET A 40 4.03 -7.63 1.68
C MET A 40 3.97 -8.43 0.37
N LEU A 41 2.76 -8.61 -0.15
CA LEU A 41 2.54 -9.08 -1.51
C LEU A 41 3.20 -8.05 -2.41
N GLU A 42 4.42 -8.36 -2.87
CA GLU A 42 5.05 -7.62 -3.96
C GLU A 42 3.98 -7.46 -5.05
N SER A 43 3.64 -6.20 -5.36
CA SER A 43 2.57 -5.94 -6.30
C SER A 43 2.88 -6.66 -7.61
N ALA A 44 1.96 -7.50 -8.08
CA ALA A 44 2.09 -8.15 -9.38
C ALA A 44 2.20 -7.12 -10.54
N LEU A 45 1.92 -5.85 -10.26
CA LEU A 45 1.91 -4.76 -11.23
C LEU A 45 3.22 -3.95 -11.27
N ILE A 46 4.26 -4.30 -10.49
CA ILE A 46 5.54 -3.60 -10.65
C ILE A 46 6.07 -3.80 -12.08
N GLY A 47 6.33 -2.69 -12.77
CA GLY A 47 6.75 -2.66 -14.17
C GLY A 47 5.61 -2.68 -15.19
N GLN A 48 4.36 -2.76 -14.74
CA GLN A 48 3.17 -2.71 -15.60
C GLN A 48 2.61 -1.28 -15.67
N PRO A 49 1.94 -0.91 -16.79
CA PRO A 49 1.16 0.32 -16.83
C PRO A 49 0.02 0.28 -15.81
N VAL A 50 -0.38 1.45 -15.32
CA VAL A 50 -1.62 1.57 -14.54
C VAL A 50 -2.79 1.01 -15.37
N PRO A 51 -3.68 0.19 -14.77
CA PRO A 51 -4.86 -0.33 -15.46
C PRO A 51 -5.69 0.78 -16.10
N THR A 52 -6.33 0.46 -17.22
CA THR A 52 -7.21 1.41 -17.91
C THR A 52 -8.40 1.74 -17.04
N PHE A 53 -8.74 3.02 -16.90
CA PHE A 53 -9.91 3.44 -16.14
C PHE A 53 -10.60 4.62 -16.80
N LYS A 54 -11.84 4.84 -16.38
CA LYS A 54 -12.55 6.10 -16.61
C LYS A 54 -13.32 6.45 -15.35
N LEU A 55 -12.75 7.35 -14.56
CA LEU A 55 -13.30 7.74 -13.26
C LEU A 55 -13.70 9.19 -13.25
N GLU A 56 -14.63 9.53 -12.39
CA GLU A 56 -14.97 10.94 -12.15
C GLU A 56 -13.96 11.61 -11.22
N SER A 57 -13.84 12.92 -11.38
CA SER A 57 -13.31 13.81 -10.35
C SER A 57 -14.15 13.70 -9.08
N LEU A 58 -13.50 13.64 -7.92
CA LEU A 58 -14.16 13.66 -6.62
C LEU A 58 -14.90 14.99 -6.37
N ASP A 59 -14.24 16.11 -6.66
CA ASP A 59 -14.69 17.48 -6.38
C ASP A 59 -15.60 18.07 -7.46
N GLN A 60 -15.52 17.59 -8.70
CA GLN A 60 -16.32 18.03 -9.84
C GLN A 60 -17.10 16.86 -10.46
N PRO A 61 -18.25 16.47 -9.88
CA PRO A 61 -19.09 15.40 -10.43
C PRO A 61 -19.40 15.60 -11.92
N GLY A 62 -19.36 14.52 -12.70
CA GLY A 62 -19.54 14.52 -14.16
C GLY A 62 -18.29 14.86 -14.98
N LYS A 63 -17.23 15.41 -14.37
CA LYS A 63 -15.92 15.54 -15.04
C LYS A 63 -15.17 14.23 -14.93
N THR A 64 -14.83 13.62 -16.05
CA THR A 64 -14.15 12.31 -16.10
C THR A 64 -12.71 12.43 -16.53
N PHE A 65 -11.90 11.49 -16.07
CA PHE A 65 -10.49 11.33 -16.37
C PHE A 65 -10.20 9.85 -16.68
N ASP A 66 -9.22 9.63 -17.54
CA ASP A 66 -8.67 8.31 -17.86
C ASP A 66 -7.20 8.23 -17.42
N GLN A 67 -6.57 7.08 -17.66
CA GLN A 67 -5.19 6.85 -17.24
C GLN A 67 -4.17 7.85 -17.83
N ALA A 68 -4.49 8.54 -18.94
CA ALA A 68 -3.55 9.49 -19.55
C ALA A 68 -3.20 10.66 -18.62
N VAL A 69 -4.03 10.97 -17.62
CA VAL A 69 -3.73 11.98 -16.58
C VAL A 69 -2.53 11.62 -15.70
N LEU A 70 -2.11 10.35 -15.72
CA LEU A 70 -0.94 9.84 -15.00
C LEU A 70 0.33 9.85 -15.87
N HIS A 71 0.24 10.30 -17.12
CA HIS A 71 1.36 10.38 -18.07
C HIS A 71 1.80 11.83 -18.23
N ASP A 72 2.38 12.41 -17.17
CA ASP A 72 2.80 13.82 -17.18
C ASP A 72 4.31 14.02 -17.35
N GLY A 73 5.04 12.94 -17.68
CA GLY A 73 6.48 12.94 -17.85
C GLY A 73 7.29 13.05 -16.55
N LYS A 74 6.64 13.07 -15.39
CA LYS A 74 7.29 13.12 -14.07
C LYS A 74 6.78 11.99 -13.18
N PRO A 75 7.60 11.51 -12.23
CA PRO A 75 7.10 10.55 -11.26
C PRO A 75 6.06 11.22 -10.34
N MET A 76 5.08 10.42 -9.91
CA MET A 76 4.03 10.85 -8.99
C MET A 76 3.63 9.74 -8.03
N LEU A 77 2.93 10.13 -6.97
CA LEU A 77 2.30 9.19 -6.05
C LEU A 77 0.81 9.07 -6.38
N LEU A 78 0.30 7.84 -6.42
CA LEU A 78 -1.13 7.56 -6.37
C LEU A 78 -1.45 7.02 -4.97
N ASN A 79 -2.15 7.82 -4.18
CA ASN A 79 -2.54 7.47 -2.81
C ASN A 79 -4.01 7.04 -2.79
N VAL A 80 -4.24 5.82 -2.29
CA VAL A 80 -5.57 5.23 -2.12
C VAL A 80 -6.02 5.49 -0.69
N TRP A 81 -7.16 6.15 -0.54
CA TRP A 81 -7.65 6.60 0.77
C TRP A 81 -9.17 6.61 0.85
N ALA A 82 -9.70 6.65 2.07
CA ALA A 82 -11.12 6.77 2.32
C ALA A 82 -11.40 7.38 3.71
N THR A 83 -12.59 7.96 3.90
CA THR A 83 -13.00 8.55 5.19
C THR A 83 -13.24 7.51 6.28
N TRP A 84 -13.56 6.27 5.91
CA TRP A 84 -13.74 5.16 6.86
C TRP A 84 -12.42 4.59 7.37
N CYS A 85 -11.29 5.00 6.81
CA CYS A 85 -9.95 4.53 7.13
C CYS A 85 -9.28 5.44 8.18
N PRO A 86 -9.11 5.00 9.44
CA PRO A 86 -8.54 5.85 10.49
C PRO A 86 -7.08 6.21 10.22
N THR A 87 -6.32 5.26 9.69
CA THR A 87 -4.90 5.42 9.33
C THR A 87 -4.71 6.45 8.22
N CYS A 88 -5.67 6.55 7.28
CA CYS A 88 -5.69 7.57 6.23
C CYS A 88 -5.73 8.99 6.83
N ARG A 89 -6.41 9.17 7.98
CA ARG A 89 -6.39 10.45 8.71
C ARG A 89 -5.01 10.78 9.26
N ALA A 90 -4.31 9.77 9.77
CA ALA A 90 -3.00 9.94 10.39
C ALA A 90 -1.93 10.32 9.33
N GLU A 91 -1.95 9.71 8.15
CA GLU A 91 -1.00 10.04 7.08
C GLU A 91 -1.28 11.37 6.38
N HIS A 92 -2.52 11.89 6.46
CA HIS A 92 -2.97 13.04 5.67
C HIS A 92 -2.08 14.28 5.84
N GLN A 93 -1.64 14.56 7.07
CA GLN A 93 -0.72 15.68 7.31
C GLN A 93 0.65 15.48 6.64
N TYR A 94 1.12 14.23 6.55
CA TYR A 94 2.36 13.92 5.88
C TYR A 94 2.23 14.07 4.35
N LEU A 95 1.10 13.66 3.77
CA LEU A 95 0.79 13.92 2.36
C LEU A 95 0.75 15.43 2.06
N ASN A 96 0.16 16.25 2.94
CA ASN A 96 0.21 17.71 2.84
C ASN A 96 1.65 18.25 2.82
N LYS A 97 2.53 17.73 3.69
CA LYS A 97 3.96 18.09 3.71
C LYS A 97 4.65 17.75 2.39
N LEU A 98 4.43 16.55 1.84
CA LEU A 98 5.03 16.13 0.57
C LEU A 98 4.52 16.97 -0.61
N ALA A 99 3.22 17.22 -0.67
CA ALA A 99 2.62 18.06 -1.71
C ALA A 99 3.19 19.49 -1.66
N ALA A 100 3.35 20.06 -0.47
CA ALA A 100 3.98 21.37 -0.28
C ALA A 100 5.47 21.41 -0.70
N GLN A 101 6.16 20.27 -0.70
CA GLN A 101 7.53 20.12 -1.22
C GLN A 101 7.58 19.93 -2.75
N GLY A 102 6.43 19.98 -3.43
CA GLY A 102 6.34 19.84 -4.87
C GLY A 102 6.25 18.38 -5.36
N ILE A 103 6.03 17.42 -4.46
CA ILE A 103 5.74 16.04 -4.85
C ILE A 103 4.32 15.98 -5.38
N ARG A 104 4.16 15.49 -6.61
CA ARG A 104 2.83 15.33 -7.20
C ARG A 104 2.14 14.12 -6.57
N VAL A 105 0.97 14.35 -5.98
CA VAL A 105 0.12 13.29 -5.43
C VAL A 105 -1.24 13.32 -6.13
N VAL A 106 -1.69 12.15 -6.59
CA VAL A 106 -3.04 11.89 -7.08
C VAL A 106 -3.76 11.09 -6.02
N GLY A 107 -4.95 11.53 -5.62
CA GLY A 107 -5.78 10.82 -4.65
C GLY A 107 -6.78 9.91 -5.36
N LEU A 108 -6.88 8.66 -4.96
CA LEU A 108 -7.92 7.72 -5.35
C LEU A 108 -8.83 7.49 -4.15
N ASN A 109 -10.00 8.14 -4.14
CA ASN A 109 -10.98 7.94 -3.09
C ASN A 109 -11.74 6.64 -3.33
N TYR A 110 -11.52 5.65 -2.47
CA TYR A 110 -11.87 4.24 -2.71
C TYR A 110 -13.07 3.79 -1.89
N LYS A 111 -14.14 3.33 -2.57
CA LYS A 111 -15.37 2.79 -1.97
C LYS A 111 -15.87 3.64 -0.80
N ASP A 112 -16.04 4.93 -1.04
CA ASP A 112 -16.29 5.92 0.00
C ASP A 112 -17.52 6.78 -0.30
N ASP A 113 -18.02 7.43 0.74
CA ASP A 113 -19.05 8.45 0.61
C ASP A 113 -18.43 9.75 0.07
N ARG A 114 -18.81 10.13 -1.14
CA ARG A 114 -18.29 11.32 -1.81
C ARG A 114 -18.45 12.60 -0.98
N THR A 115 -19.58 12.76 -0.30
CA THR A 115 -19.86 13.97 0.49
C THR A 115 -18.90 14.06 1.67
N LYS A 116 -18.67 12.95 2.38
CA LYS A 116 -17.69 12.88 3.47
C LYS A 116 -16.27 13.10 2.96
N ALA A 117 -15.91 12.52 1.81
CA ALA A 117 -14.58 12.68 1.22
C ALA A 117 -14.29 14.14 0.82
N VAL A 118 -15.26 14.84 0.22
CA VAL A 118 -15.12 16.28 -0.08
C VAL A 118 -14.99 17.11 1.20
N GLN A 119 -15.81 16.83 2.22
CA GLN A 119 -15.71 17.51 3.52
C GLN A 119 -14.36 17.27 4.20
N TRP A 120 -13.81 16.07 4.08
CA TRP A 120 -12.49 15.70 4.59
C TRP A 120 -11.38 16.58 3.99
N LEU A 121 -11.36 16.73 2.66
CA LEU A 121 -10.35 17.56 1.97
C LEU A 121 -10.51 19.04 2.32
N ASN A 122 -11.75 19.52 2.44
CA ASN A 122 -12.01 20.90 2.86
C ASN A 122 -11.53 21.18 4.30
N ALA A 123 -11.62 20.18 5.20
CA ALA A 123 -11.27 20.35 6.61
C ALA A 123 -9.78 20.13 6.90
N LEU A 124 -9.13 19.21 6.19
CA LEU A 124 -7.75 18.78 6.48
C LEU A 124 -6.71 19.33 5.48
N GLY A 125 -7.15 20.09 4.48
CA GLY A 125 -6.35 20.49 3.34
C GLY A 125 -6.34 19.43 2.25
N ASN A 126 -6.12 19.85 1.00
CA ASN A 126 -6.09 18.97 -0.16
C ASN A 126 -4.65 18.85 -0.70
N PRO A 127 -3.95 17.72 -0.46
CA PRO A 127 -2.60 17.50 -1.01
C PRO A 127 -2.63 17.05 -2.47
N TYR A 128 -3.82 16.75 -3.02
CA TYR A 128 -3.94 16.08 -4.31
C TYR A 128 -4.01 17.07 -5.46
N ALA A 129 -3.13 16.90 -6.44
CA ALA A 129 -3.20 17.61 -7.72
C ALA A 129 -4.41 17.17 -8.56
N LEU A 130 -4.89 15.95 -8.32
CA LEU A 130 -6.10 15.37 -8.89
C LEU A 130 -6.71 14.41 -7.87
N SER A 131 -8.02 14.51 -7.65
CA SER A 131 -8.78 13.57 -6.81
C SER A 131 -9.76 12.78 -7.68
N LEU A 132 -9.53 11.48 -7.81
CA LEU A 132 -10.39 10.53 -8.51
C LEU A 132 -11.38 9.90 -7.52
N TYR A 133 -12.59 9.62 -7.99
CA TYR A 133 -13.62 8.93 -7.22
C TYR A 133 -13.85 7.51 -7.76
N ASP A 134 -13.39 6.51 -7.01
CA ASP A 134 -13.54 5.09 -7.29
C ASP A 134 -14.61 4.48 -6.37
N GLY A 135 -15.87 4.91 -6.61
CA GLY A 135 -17.00 4.61 -5.74
C GLY A 135 -17.40 3.12 -5.73
N ASP A 136 -17.29 2.43 -6.86
CA ASP A 136 -17.51 0.98 -6.98
C ASP A 136 -16.25 0.16 -6.66
N GLY A 137 -15.08 0.82 -6.71
CA GLY A 137 -13.79 0.23 -6.35
C GLY A 137 -13.18 -0.62 -7.45
N MET A 138 -13.58 -0.42 -8.70
CA MET A 138 -13.10 -1.23 -9.83
C MET A 138 -11.63 -0.93 -10.14
N LEU A 139 -11.19 0.33 -10.08
CA LEU A 139 -9.78 0.64 -10.28
C LEU A 139 -8.92 0.09 -9.12
N GLY A 140 -9.40 0.20 -7.88
CA GLY A 140 -8.76 -0.44 -6.73
C GLY A 140 -8.61 -1.95 -6.93
N LEU A 141 -9.65 -2.63 -7.40
CA LEU A 141 -9.60 -4.07 -7.71
C LEU A 141 -8.52 -4.39 -8.75
N ASP A 142 -8.49 -3.65 -9.86
CA ASP A 142 -7.51 -3.87 -10.94
C ASP A 142 -6.07 -3.55 -10.50
N LEU A 143 -5.90 -2.61 -9.57
CA LEU A 143 -4.62 -2.31 -8.91
C LEU A 143 -4.21 -3.35 -7.85
N GLY A 144 -5.08 -4.32 -7.55
CA GLY A 144 -4.87 -5.30 -6.49
C GLY A 144 -4.96 -4.72 -5.08
N VAL A 145 -5.61 -3.56 -4.93
CA VAL A 145 -5.89 -2.91 -3.64
C VAL A 145 -6.87 -3.75 -2.85
N TYR A 146 -6.53 -4.03 -1.60
CA TYR A 146 -7.41 -4.76 -0.68
C TYR A 146 -7.81 -3.92 0.54
N GLY A 147 -7.18 -2.76 0.74
CA GLY A 147 -7.48 -1.87 1.84
C GLY A 147 -7.00 -0.44 1.60
N ALA A 148 -7.02 0.36 2.66
CA ALA A 148 -6.48 1.71 2.68
C ALA A 148 -5.78 1.96 4.02
N PRO A 149 -4.74 2.81 4.07
CA PRO A 149 -4.14 3.48 2.92
C PRO A 149 -3.19 2.57 2.13
N GLU A 150 -3.04 2.87 0.85
CA GLU A 150 -1.99 2.32 0.00
C GLU A 150 -1.41 3.42 -0.87
N THR A 151 -0.12 3.35 -1.18
CA THR A 151 0.57 4.34 -2.01
C THR A 151 1.35 3.67 -3.12
N PHE A 152 1.10 4.07 -4.37
CA PHE A 152 1.86 3.63 -5.53
C PHE A 152 2.79 4.74 -6.00
N LEU A 153 4.01 4.38 -6.40
CA LEU A 153 4.90 5.24 -7.18
C LEU A 153 4.69 4.92 -8.66
N ILE A 154 4.34 5.93 -9.44
CA ILE A 154 4.14 5.83 -10.88
C ILE A 154 5.18 6.73 -11.55
N ASP A 155 5.84 6.25 -12.61
CA ASP A 155 6.77 7.08 -13.38
C ASP A 155 6.07 7.97 -14.41
N GLY A 156 6.85 8.80 -15.12
CA GLY A 156 6.31 9.74 -16.10
C GLY A 156 5.64 9.09 -17.32
N GLN A 157 5.80 7.79 -17.51
CA GLN A 157 5.19 7.01 -18.59
C GLN A 157 3.93 6.26 -18.13
N GLY A 158 3.49 6.46 -16.88
CA GLY A 158 2.33 5.76 -16.32
C GLY A 158 2.63 4.33 -15.88
N ILE A 159 3.90 3.95 -15.68
CA ILE A 159 4.30 2.61 -15.22
C ILE A 159 4.42 2.60 -13.69
N ILE A 160 3.84 1.58 -13.05
CA ILE A 160 3.94 1.36 -11.62
C ILE A 160 5.35 0.89 -11.27
N ARG A 161 6.03 1.62 -10.39
CA ARG A 161 7.42 1.35 -9.98
C ARG A 161 7.54 0.89 -8.53
N TYR A 162 6.54 1.18 -7.72
CA TYR A 162 6.47 0.72 -6.34
C TYR A 162 5.03 0.70 -5.85
N ARG A 163 4.76 -0.16 -4.86
CA ARG A 163 3.53 -0.17 -4.08
C ARG A 163 3.90 -0.32 -2.62
N HIS A 164 3.29 0.50 -1.78
CA HIS A 164 3.34 0.42 -0.33
C HIS A 164 1.92 0.21 0.21
N ALA A 165 1.73 -0.82 1.04
CA ALA A 165 0.48 -1.04 1.76
C ALA A 165 0.67 -0.62 3.23
N GLY A 166 -0.20 0.27 3.72
CA GLY A 166 -0.04 0.92 5.01
C GLY A 166 0.24 2.42 4.88
N ASP A 167 0.40 3.08 6.02
CA ASP A 167 0.52 4.54 6.08
C ASP A 167 1.80 5.04 5.42
N LEU A 168 1.69 6.15 4.69
CA LEU A 168 2.85 6.88 4.23
C LEU A 168 3.36 7.81 5.35
N ASN A 169 4.61 7.59 5.76
CA ASN A 169 5.29 8.38 6.79
C ASN A 169 6.75 8.69 6.40
N ASP A 170 7.46 9.48 7.23
CA ASP A 170 8.85 9.88 6.97
C ASP A 170 9.78 8.67 6.74
N ARG A 171 9.61 7.56 7.50
CA ARG A 171 10.45 6.37 7.35
C ARG A 171 10.26 5.74 5.98
N VAL A 172 9.01 5.41 5.63
CA VAL A 172 8.65 4.77 4.35
C VAL A 172 9.08 5.66 3.18
N TRP A 173 8.79 6.96 3.26
CA TRP A 173 9.20 7.90 2.23
C TRP A 173 10.71 7.93 2.05
N LEU A 174 11.48 8.15 3.11
CA LEU A 174 12.93 8.34 3.00
C LEU A 174 13.67 7.05 2.62
N GLN A 175 13.22 5.90 3.12
CA GLN A 175 13.93 4.63 2.97
C GLN A 175 13.49 3.85 1.73
N GLU A 176 12.22 3.95 1.33
CA GLU A 176 11.63 3.08 0.32
C GLU A 176 11.29 3.86 -0.96
N ILE A 177 10.51 4.95 -0.84
CA ILE A 177 9.93 5.62 -2.02
C ILE A 177 10.85 6.70 -2.61
N LEU A 178 11.46 7.56 -1.79
CA LEU A 178 12.27 8.69 -2.24
C LEU A 178 13.47 8.28 -3.13
N PRO A 179 14.21 7.19 -2.84
CA PRO A 179 15.28 6.73 -3.73
C PRO A 179 14.76 6.38 -5.13
N LEU A 180 13.60 5.71 -5.21
CA LEU A 180 12.96 5.35 -6.47
C LEU A 180 12.39 6.59 -7.17
N TYR A 181 11.73 7.48 -6.42
CA TYR A 181 11.20 8.75 -6.95
C TYR A 181 12.30 9.55 -7.64
N LYS A 182 13.46 9.74 -6.98
CA LYS A 182 14.61 10.42 -7.57
C LYS A 182 15.15 9.72 -8.81
N LYS A 183 15.20 8.38 -8.81
CA LYS A 183 15.62 7.59 -9.97
C LYS A 183 14.74 7.87 -11.19
N TYR A 184 13.42 7.94 -11.02
CA TYR A 184 12.48 8.18 -12.13
C TYR A 184 12.23 9.67 -12.42
N GLN A 185 12.75 10.58 -11.59
CA GLN A 185 12.67 12.03 -11.81
C GLN A 185 13.67 12.51 -12.87
N GLY A 186 14.79 11.79 -13.06
CA GLY A 186 15.89 12.18 -13.95
C GLY A 186 15.68 11.89 -15.44
N GLY A 187 14.59 11.21 -15.83
CA GLY A 187 14.42 10.68 -17.19
C GLY A 187 15.40 9.55 -17.49
N ALA A 188 14.93 8.56 -18.25
CA ALA A 188 15.81 7.63 -18.96
C ALA A 188 16.56 8.36 -20.07
#